data_AF-A0A1F5NS39-F1
#
_entry.id   AF-A0A1F5NS39-F1
#
_cell.length_a   1.000
_cell.length_b   1.000
_cell.length_c   1.000
_cell.angle_alpha   90.00
_cell.angle_beta   90.00
_cell.angle_gamma   90.00
#
_symmetry.space_group_name_H-M   'P 1'
#
loop_
_entity.id
_entity.type
_entity.pdbx_description
1 polymer ?
#
loop_
_entity_poly.entity_id
_entity_poly.type
_entity_poly.pdbx_seq_one_letter_code
_entity_poly.pdbx_strand_id
1 'polypeptide(L)'
;MKKKVKIKSRGFTLIELLVVIAIIGLLASVVVTSLSSTRAKARDTKRISDLKQMKLGLDLFLNHGNGYPTKVSFDAAIAAKTVLTCGTVPTVLPVQDPLYPQSGYLYNYTDTGAVTSGCGGANNLNTDYQITFTLEKTGATTYTMNSNGQFSPALPSI
;
A
#
# COMPACT_ATOMS: atom_id res chain seq x y z
N MET A 1 -11.16 5.94 75.53
CA MET A 1 -11.24 7.14 74.64
C MET A 1 -10.77 6.76 73.24
N LYS A 2 -11.62 6.86 72.20
CA LYS A 2 -11.25 6.56 70.81
C LYS A 2 -10.92 7.87 70.08
N LYS A 3 -9.64 8.14 69.78
CA LYS A 3 -9.25 9.31 68.96
C LYS A 3 -9.63 9.03 67.50
N LYS A 4 -10.60 9.76 66.94
CA LYS A 4 -10.89 9.75 65.50
C LYS A 4 -9.84 10.57 64.76
N VAL A 5 -9.05 9.92 63.90
CA VAL A 5 -8.10 10.59 63.01
C VAL A 5 -8.89 11.20 61.84
N LYS A 6 -8.88 12.54 61.73
CA LYS A 6 -9.43 13.24 60.54
C LYS A 6 -8.38 13.22 59.43
N ILE A 7 -8.65 12.47 58.37
CA ILE A 7 -7.85 12.53 57.14
C ILE A 7 -8.21 13.85 56.44
N LYS A 8 -7.26 14.81 56.36
CA LYS A 8 -7.44 16.02 55.54
C LYS A 8 -7.39 15.60 54.07
N SER A 9 -8.48 15.82 53.32
CA SER A 9 -8.40 15.75 51.86
C SER A 9 -7.59 16.95 51.36
N ARG A 10 -6.56 16.69 50.56
CA ARG A 10 -5.85 17.71 49.81
C ARG A 10 -6.56 17.85 48.46
N GLY A 11 -7.08 19.03 48.16
CA GLY A 11 -7.60 19.36 46.84
C GLY A 11 -6.48 19.75 45.89
N PHE A 12 -6.67 19.49 44.59
CA PHE A 12 -5.78 20.00 43.54
C PHE A 12 -5.89 21.52 43.45
N THR A 13 -4.76 22.18 43.26
CA THR A 13 -4.71 23.60 42.94
C THR A 13 -4.96 23.81 41.45
N LEU A 14 -5.51 24.97 41.10
CA LEU A 14 -5.73 25.34 39.69
C LEU A 14 -4.42 25.37 38.89
N ILE A 15 -3.31 25.76 39.53
CA ILE A 15 -1.99 25.81 38.89
C ILE A 15 -1.43 24.42 38.61
N GLU A 16 -1.64 23.45 39.52
CA GLU A 16 -1.24 22.05 39.29
C GLU A 16 -1.98 21.46 38.08
N LEU A 17 -3.29 21.73 37.97
CA LEU A 17 -4.06 21.28 36.81
C LEU A 17 -3.59 21.95 35.51
N LEU A 18 -3.30 23.26 35.57
CA LEU A 18 -2.87 24.05 34.41
C LEU A 18 -1.52 23.58 33.85
N VAL A 19 -0.55 23.29 34.72
CA VAL A 19 0.77 22.78 34.29
C VAL A 19 0.63 21.40 33.64
N VAL A 20 -0.24 20.53 34.17
CA VAL A 20 -0.44 19.18 33.62
C VAL A 20 -0.99 19.23 32.19
N ILE A 21 -2.04 20.03 31.94
CA ILE A 21 -2.59 20.14 30.59
C ILE A 21 -1.61 20.81 29.62
N ALA A 22 -0.75 21.73 30.12
CA ALA A 22 0.30 22.34 29.30
C ALA A 22 1.35 21.31 28.86
N ILE A 23 1.80 20.43 29.78
CA ILE A 23 2.76 19.37 29.46
C ILE A 23 2.12 18.32 28.53
N ILE A 24 0.89 17.91 28.78
CA ILE A 24 0.17 16.97 27.90
C ILE A 24 0.02 17.57 26.50
N GLY A 25 -0.34 18.85 26.38
CA GLY A 25 -0.44 19.55 25.10
C GLY A 25 0.89 19.60 24.34
N LEU A 26 1.99 19.89 25.05
CA LEU A 26 3.32 19.88 24.47
C LEU A 26 3.69 18.50 23.92
N LEU A 27 3.55 17.45 24.73
CA LEU A 27 3.90 16.08 24.34
C LEU A 27 3.00 15.56 23.21
N ALA A 28 1.69 15.84 23.27
CA ALA A 28 0.75 15.44 22.23
C ALA A 28 1.10 16.04 20.86
N SER A 29 1.56 17.29 20.82
CA SER A 29 1.92 17.97 19.56
C SER A 29 3.05 17.25 18.81
N VAL A 30 4.08 16.77 19.52
CA VAL A 30 5.23 16.05 18.94
C VAL A 30 4.83 14.64 18.47
N VAL A 31 3.94 13.98 19.21
CA VAL A 31 3.45 12.63 18.85
C VAL A 31 2.62 12.67 17.57
N VAL A 32 1.78 13.68 17.37
CA VAL A 32 0.92 13.78 16.17
C VAL A 32 1.74 13.93 14.88
N THR A 33 2.81 14.74 14.90
CA THR A 33 3.64 14.98 13.70
C THR A 33 4.50 13.76 13.32
N SER A 34 4.98 13.00 14.31
CA SER A 34 5.74 11.76 14.05
C SER A 34 4.84 10.62 13.53
N LEU A 35 3.59 10.54 13.99
CA LEU A 35 2.66 9.49 13.61
C LEU A 35 2.18 9.58 12.16
N SER A 36 2.01 10.79 11.60
CA SER A 36 1.59 10.97 10.20
C SER A 36 2.61 10.39 9.21
N SER A 37 3.91 10.69 9.41
CA SER A 37 5.00 10.16 8.58
C SER A 37 5.15 8.64 8.67
N THR A 38 4.96 8.08 9.88
CA THR A 38 5.04 6.63 10.11
C THR A 38 3.91 5.89 9.39
N ARG A 39 2.70 6.45 9.39
CA ARG A 39 1.55 5.88 8.66
C ARG A 39 1.76 5.87 7.15
N ALA A 40 2.33 6.94 6.59
CA ALA A 40 2.69 7.00 5.17
C ALA A 40 3.71 5.90 4.80
N LYS A 41 4.77 5.76 5.60
CA LYS A 41 5.78 4.69 5.45
C LYS A 41 5.16 3.28 5.49
N ALA A 42 4.24 3.04 6.41
CA ALA A 42 3.55 1.76 6.53
C ALA A 42 2.69 1.45 5.29
N ARG A 43 2.00 2.45 4.74
CA ARG A 43 1.23 2.32 3.49
C ARG A 43 2.13 2.05 2.29
N ASP A 44 3.25 2.76 2.16
CA ASP A 44 4.23 2.52 1.09
C ASP A 44 4.82 1.10 1.16
N THR A 45 5.09 0.61 2.38
CA THR A 45 5.51 -0.79 2.59
C THR A 45 4.44 -1.79 2.12
N LYS A 46 3.17 -1.51 2.43
CA LYS A 46 2.04 -2.32 1.97
C LYS A 46 1.91 -2.29 0.44
N ARG A 47 2.05 -1.13 -0.20
CA ARG A 47 2.03 -0.99 -1.66
C ARG A 47 3.07 -1.88 -2.34
N ILE A 48 4.29 -1.88 -1.82
CA ILE A 48 5.36 -2.74 -2.34
C ILE A 48 5.06 -4.22 -2.13
N SER A 49 4.49 -4.59 -0.99
CA SER A 49 4.03 -5.97 -0.74
C SER A 49 2.97 -6.41 -1.74
N ASP A 50 2.03 -5.53 -2.07
CA ASP A 50 0.97 -5.80 -3.05
C ASP A 50 1.55 -5.99 -4.45
N LEU A 51 2.47 -5.13 -4.88
CA LEU A 51 3.17 -5.30 -6.16
C LEU A 51 3.87 -6.66 -6.28
N LYS A 52 4.50 -7.14 -5.19
CA LYS A 52 5.13 -8.47 -5.17
C LYS A 52 4.09 -9.60 -5.30
N GLN A 53 2.94 -9.46 -4.64
CA GLN A 53 1.84 -10.42 -4.79
C GLN A 53 1.24 -10.39 -6.20
N MET A 54 1.13 -9.20 -6.80
CA MET A 54 0.67 -9.05 -8.18
C MET A 54 1.64 -9.73 -9.16
N LYS A 55 2.95 -9.51 -8.99
CA LYS A 55 3.98 -10.21 -9.76
C LYS A 55 3.83 -11.72 -9.66
N LEU A 56 3.67 -12.26 -8.44
CA LEU A 56 3.47 -13.70 -8.26
C LEU A 56 2.24 -14.21 -9.04
N GLY A 57 1.13 -13.48 -9.03
CA GLY A 57 -0.06 -13.87 -9.80
C GLY A 57 0.13 -13.79 -11.32
N LEU A 58 0.91 -12.81 -11.80
CA LEU A 58 1.28 -12.68 -13.21
C LEU A 58 2.28 -13.76 -13.64
N ASP A 59 3.22 -14.14 -12.79
CA ASP A 59 4.15 -15.25 -13.02
C ASP A 59 3.40 -16.59 -13.10
N LEU A 60 2.39 -16.80 -12.24
CA LEU A 60 1.49 -17.95 -12.34
C LEU A 60 0.75 -17.95 -13.68
N PHE A 61 0.25 -16.79 -14.12
CA PHE A 61 -0.40 -16.67 -15.44
C PHE A 61 0.56 -17.01 -16.58
N LEU A 62 1.79 -16.50 -16.53
CA LEU A 62 2.86 -16.82 -17.49
C LEU A 62 3.12 -18.33 -17.56
N ASN A 63 3.21 -19.01 -16.42
CA ASN A 63 3.44 -20.46 -16.35
C ASN A 63 2.34 -21.29 -17.02
N HIS A 64 1.11 -20.78 -17.07
CA HIS A 64 -0.01 -21.43 -17.77
C HIS A 64 -0.13 -21.00 -19.23
N GLY A 65 0.33 -19.80 -19.57
CA GLY A 65 -0.01 -19.11 -20.80
C GLY A 65 1.13 -18.84 -21.76
N ASN A 66 2.39 -19.04 -21.36
CA ASN A 66 3.57 -18.68 -22.15
C ASN A 66 3.65 -17.17 -22.52
N GLY A 67 2.94 -16.32 -21.77
CA GLY A 67 3.03 -14.88 -21.85
C GLY A 67 2.19 -14.20 -20.77
N TYR A 68 2.40 -12.91 -20.59
CA TYR A 68 1.60 -12.05 -19.73
C TYR A 68 0.38 -11.50 -20.47
N PRO A 69 -0.71 -11.16 -19.77
CA PRO A 69 -1.89 -10.57 -20.40
C PRO A 69 -1.56 -9.22 -21.06
N THR A 70 -2.17 -8.90 -22.20
CA THR A 70 -2.08 -7.55 -22.81
C THR A 70 -2.85 -6.50 -22.02
N LYS A 71 -3.86 -6.92 -21.25
CA LYS A 71 -4.67 -6.00 -20.46
C LYS A 71 -4.93 -6.57 -19.08
N VAL A 72 -4.71 -5.73 -18.08
CA VAL A 72 -5.13 -5.97 -16.70
C VAL A 72 -5.78 -4.70 -16.19
N SER A 73 -7.03 -4.81 -15.75
CA SER A 73 -7.74 -3.71 -15.11
C SER A 73 -7.51 -3.78 -13.62
N PHE A 74 -6.73 -2.85 -13.09
CA PHE A 74 -6.58 -2.59 -11.66
C PHE A 74 -7.55 -1.47 -11.28
N ASP A 75 -8.86 -1.75 -11.36
CA ASP A 75 -9.87 -0.75 -11.04
C ASP A 75 -10.03 -0.64 -9.53
N ALA A 76 -9.59 0.48 -8.96
CA ALA A 76 -9.75 0.75 -7.54
C ALA A 76 -11.19 1.06 -7.14
N ALA A 77 -12.09 1.36 -8.09
CA ALA A 77 -13.53 1.59 -7.84
C ALA A 77 -14.24 0.37 -7.24
N ILE A 78 -13.62 -0.80 -7.32
CA ILE A 78 -14.10 -2.01 -6.71
C ILE A 78 -12.99 -2.49 -5.79
N ALA A 79 -13.31 -2.88 -4.56
CA ALA A 79 -12.44 -3.75 -3.75
C ALA A 79 -12.30 -5.15 -4.40
N ALA A 80 -12.28 -5.23 -5.73
CA ALA A 80 -12.28 -6.45 -6.50
C ALA A 80 -10.87 -6.77 -6.92
N LYS A 81 -10.37 -7.81 -6.29
CA LYS A 81 -9.65 -8.90 -6.93
C LYS A 81 -9.82 -8.91 -8.47
N THR A 82 -8.77 -8.57 -9.22
CA THR A 82 -8.79 -8.82 -10.67
C THR A 82 -8.59 -10.31 -10.90
N VAL A 83 -9.53 -10.94 -11.60
CA VAL A 83 -9.42 -12.35 -12.00
C VAL A 83 -8.92 -12.40 -13.44
N LEU A 84 -7.72 -12.91 -13.63
CA LEU A 84 -7.18 -13.24 -14.95
C LEU A 84 -7.42 -14.71 -15.22
N THR A 85 -7.75 -15.07 -16.45
CA THR A 85 -7.98 -16.48 -16.83
C THR A 85 -7.03 -16.85 -17.96
N CYS A 86 -6.24 -17.91 -17.74
CA CYS A 86 -5.50 -18.58 -18.80
C CYS A 86 -5.98 -20.03 -18.85
N GLY A 87 -6.73 -20.38 -19.89
CA GLY A 87 -7.46 -21.65 -19.91
C GLY A 87 -8.49 -21.70 -18.76
N THR A 88 -8.41 -22.73 -17.91
CA THR A 88 -9.34 -22.92 -16.77
C THR A 88 -8.79 -22.39 -15.44
N VAL A 89 -7.59 -21.81 -15.42
CA VAL A 89 -6.95 -21.37 -14.16
C VAL A 89 -7.21 -19.88 -13.92
N PRO A 90 -7.99 -19.51 -12.90
CA PRO A 90 -8.11 -18.13 -12.47
C PRO A 90 -6.92 -17.72 -11.59
N THR A 91 -6.21 -16.66 -11.97
CA THR A 91 -5.25 -15.98 -11.09
C THR A 91 -5.83 -14.67 -10.59
N VAL A 92 -5.41 -14.30 -9.39
CA VAL A 92 -6.03 -13.27 -8.58
C VAL A 92 -4.97 -12.27 -8.19
N LEU A 93 -5.27 -10.98 -8.38
CA LEU A 93 -4.34 -9.91 -8.05
C LEU A 93 -4.95 -8.97 -6.99
N PRO A 94 -4.19 -8.58 -5.94
CA PRO A 94 -4.61 -7.52 -5.04
C PRO A 94 -4.49 -6.18 -5.77
N VAL A 95 -5.56 -5.37 -5.75
CA VAL A 95 -5.62 -4.12 -6.52
C VAL A 95 -5.93 -2.88 -5.68
N GLN A 96 -6.14 -3.05 -4.38
CA GLN A 96 -6.59 -1.95 -3.53
C GLN A 96 -5.42 -1.23 -2.88
N ASP A 97 -5.22 0.03 -3.26
CA ASP A 97 -4.29 0.92 -2.58
C ASP A 97 -4.75 1.20 -1.13
N PRO A 98 -3.83 1.22 -0.13
CA PRO A 98 -4.17 1.50 1.27
C PRO A 98 -4.82 2.86 1.55
N LEU A 99 -4.74 3.83 0.62
CA LEU A 99 -5.26 5.20 0.77
C LEU A 99 -6.41 5.50 -0.23
N TYR A 100 -7.14 4.47 -0.65
CA TYR A 100 -8.31 4.62 -1.52
C TYR A 100 -9.46 5.45 -0.90
N PRO A 101 -10.20 6.29 -1.67
CA PRO A 101 -10.01 6.70 -3.07
C PRO A 101 -9.25 8.02 -3.20
N GLN A 102 -7.92 8.04 -3.07
CA GLN A 102 -7.14 9.21 -3.48
C GLN A 102 -6.72 9.10 -4.95
N SER A 103 -7.12 10.11 -5.73
CA SER A 103 -6.62 10.32 -7.09
C SER A 103 -5.09 10.43 -7.07
N GLY A 104 -4.40 9.55 -7.80
CA GLY A 104 -2.94 9.56 -7.95
C GLY A 104 -2.17 8.40 -7.31
N TYR A 105 -2.81 7.56 -6.48
CA TYR A 105 -2.19 6.36 -5.87
C TYR A 105 -2.80 5.08 -6.43
N LEU A 106 -2.65 4.88 -7.74
CA LEU A 106 -3.19 3.74 -8.48
C LEU A 106 -2.06 2.90 -9.06
N TYR A 107 -2.28 1.59 -9.16
CA TYR A 107 -1.44 0.69 -9.96
C TYR A 107 -1.92 0.74 -11.41
N ASN A 108 -1.03 1.08 -12.35
CA ASN A 108 -1.33 1.05 -13.76
C ASN A 108 -0.54 -0.06 -14.46
N TYR A 109 -1.25 -0.99 -15.10
CA TYR A 109 -0.63 -2.03 -15.92
C TYR A 109 -0.29 -1.49 -17.31
N THR A 110 0.86 -1.86 -17.84
CA THR A 110 1.21 -1.65 -19.25
C THR A 110 1.89 -2.90 -19.76
N ASP A 111 1.36 -3.46 -20.85
CA ASP A 111 1.98 -4.57 -21.55
C ASP A 111 3.22 -4.08 -22.31
N THR A 112 4.31 -4.85 -22.26
CA THR A 112 5.56 -4.49 -22.94
C THR A 112 6.15 -5.72 -23.63
N GLY A 113 7.17 -5.50 -24.47
CA GLY A 113 7.85 -6.60 -25.16
C GLY A 113 7.09 -7.13 -26.38
N ALA A 114 7.50 -8.31 -26.84
CA ALA A 114 7.00 -8.90 -28.06
C ALA A 114 5.65 -9.58 -27.83
N VAL A 115 4.79 -9.52 -28.85
CA VAL A 115 3.52 -10.25 -28.85
C VAL A 115 3.81 -11.75 -28.99
N THR A 116 3.22 -12.55 -28.12
CA THR A 116 3.30 -14.02 -28.17
C THR A 116 1.91 -14.63 -28.25
N SER A 117 1.87 -15.91 -28.64
CA SER A 117 0.65 -16.72 -28.63
C SER A 117 0.68 -17.67 -27.44
N GLY A 118 -0.48 -17.83 -26.81
CA GLY A 118 -0.62 -18.59 -25.58
C GLY A 118 -2.07 -18.91 -25.25
N CYS A 119 -2.32 -19.40 -24.03
CA CYS A 119 -3.64 -19.70 -23.46
C CYS A 119 -4.72 -20.08 -24.51
N GLY A 120 -4.68 -21.28 -25.10
CA GLY A 120 -5.78 -21.77 -25.94
C GLY A 120 -5.94 -21.16 -27.34
N GLY A 121 -4.96 -20.40 -27.85
CA GLY A 121 -4.82 -20.14 -29.30
C GLY A 121 -5.32 -18.80 -29.84
N ALA A 122 -5.83 -17.90 -29.01
CA ALA A 122 -6.29 -16.58 -29.46
C ALA A 122 -6.06 -15.46 -28.43
N ASN A 123 -4.89 -15.44 -27.78
CA ASN A 123 -4.56 -14.37 -26.86
C ASN A 123 -3.29 -13.67 -27.32
N ASN A 124 -3.43 -12.41 -27.74
CA ASN A 124 -2.32 -11.47 -27.82
C ASN A 124 -1.80 -11.35 -26.38
N LEU A 125 -0.75 -12.11 -26.07
CA LEU A 125 0.00 -12.03 -24.84
C LEU A 125 1.29 -11.27 -25.11
N ASN A 126 1.96 -10.87 -24.04
CA ASN A 126 3.20 -10.12 -24.12
C ASN A 126 4.32 -10.84 -23.35
N THR A 127 5.55 -10.71 -23.82
CA THR A 127 6.71 -11.27 -23.11
C THR A 127 7.07 -10.53 -21.82
N ASP A 128 6.56 -9.30 -21.65
CA ASP A 128 6.93 -8.43 -20.54
C ASP A 128 5.74 -7.55 -20.13
N TYR A 129 5.86 -6.93 -18.96
CA TYR A 129 4.92 -5.94 -18.48
C TYR A 129 5.61 -4.93 -17.56
N GLN A 130 4.97 -3.79 -17.36
CA GLN A 130 5.34 -2.82 -16.34
C GLN A 130 4.12 -2.45 -15.50
N ILE A 131 4.32 -2.37 -14.18
CA ILE A 131 3.34 -1.80 -13.25
C ILE A 131 3.85 -0.46 -12.79
N THR A 132 3.11 0.59 -13.11
CA THR A 132 3.41 1.96 -12.75
C THR A 132 2.64 2.34 -11.48
N PHE A 133 3.29 2.98 -10.53
CA PHE A 133 2.71 3.37 -9.25
C PHE A 133 3.44 4.59 -8.66
N THR A 134 2.87 5.17 -7.60
CA THR A 134 3.46 6.28 -6.84
C THR A 134 3.58 5.90 -5.37
N LEU A 135 4.53 6.52 -4.67
CA LEU A 135 4.68 6.39 -3.23
C LEU A 135 4.27 7.70 -2.55
N GLU A 136 3.65 7.59 -1.38
CA GLU A 136 3.16 8.76 -0.65
C GLU A 136 4.28 9.67 -0.18
N LYS A 137 5.40 9.08 0.28
CA LYS A 137 6.55 9.85 0.76
C LYS A 137 7.26 10.66 -0.32
N THR A 138 7.26 10.17 -1.57
CA THR A 138 7.98 10.80 -2.69
C THR A 138 7.09 11.68 -3.57
N GLY A 139 5.77 11.72 -3.30
CA GLY A 139 4.83 12.56 -4.05
C GLY A 139 4.66 12.11 -5.50
N ALA A 140 4.87 13.03 -6.46
CA ALA A 140 4.60 12.81 -7.88
C ALA A 140 5.63 11.91 -8.61
N THR A 141 6.67 11.45 -7.91
CA THR A 141 7.62 10.49 -8.51
C THR A 141 6.89 9.20 -8.84
N THR A 142 6.90 8.88 -10.12
CA THR A 142 6.34 7.65 -10.66
C THR A 142 7.42 6.59 -10.68
N TYR A 143 7.10 5.42 -10.14
CA TYR A 143 7.93 4.23 -10.14
C TYR A 143 7.32 3.18 -11.05
N THR A 144 8.16 2.41 -11.71
CA THR A 144 7.75 1.22 -12.46
C THR A 144 8.37 -0.02 -11.86
N MET A 145 7.62 -1.13 -11.90
CA MET A 145 8.12 -2.48 -11.64
C MET A 145 7.98 -3.29 -12.92
N ASN A 146 9.09 -3.79 -13.48
CA ASN A 146 9.05 -4.65 -14.67
C ASN A 146 8.69 -6.11 -14.31
N SER A 147 8.53 -6.97 -15.32
CA SER A 147 8.20 -8.39 -15.08
C SER A 147 9.28 -9.15 -14.30
N ASN A 148 10.52 -8.69 -14.29
CA ASN A 148 11.60 -9.25 -13.45
C ASN A 148 11.52 -8.81 -11.98
N GLY A 149 10.58 -7.93 -11.62
CA GLY A 149 10.47 -7.38 -10.26
C GLY A 149 11.48 -6.29 -9.93
N GLN A 150 12.17 -5.73 -10.94
CA GLN A 150 13.08 -4.61 -10.75
C GLN A 150 12.31 -3.30 -10.76
N PHE A 151 12.65 -2.42 -9.82
CA PHE A 151 12.05 -1.09 -9.69
C PHE A 151 12.89 -0.02 -10.39
N SER A 152 12.23 0.88 -11.12
CA SER A 152 12.87 2.04 -11.75
C SER A 152 12.06 3.32 -11.52
N PRO A 153 12.66 4.39 -10.96
CA PRO A 153 13.97 4.41 -10.32
C PRO A 153 14.03 3.47 -9.10
N ALA A 154 15.23 3.24 -8.55
CA ALA A 154 15.38 2.45 -7.34
C ALA A 154 14.52 3.02 -6.20
N LEU A 155 13.85 2.14 -5.44
CA LEU A 155 12.98 2.57 -4.36
C LEU A 155 13.79 3.27 -3.26
N PRO A 156 13.23 4.32 -2.65
CA PRO A 156 13.87 4.98 -1.51
C PRO A 156 13.94 4.00 -0.33
N SER A 157 14.84 4.28 0.62
CA SER A 157 14.84 3.59 1.90
C SER A 157 13.57 3.95 2.66
N ILE A 158 12.59 3.04 2.64
CA ILE A 158 11.29 3.22 3.28
C ILE A 158 11.44 3.03 4.76
#